data_AF-A0A538L9R1-F1
#
_entry.id   AF-A0A538L9R1-F1
#
_cell.length_a   1.000
_cell.length_b   1.000
_cell.length_c   1.000
_cell.angle_alpha   90.00
_cell.angle_beta   90.00
_cell.angle_gamma   90.00
#
_symmetry.space_group_name_H-M   'P 1'
#
loop_
_entity.id
_entity.type
_entity.pdbx_description
1 polymer ?
#
loop_
_entity_poly.entity_id
_entity_poly.type
_entity_poly.pdbx_seq_one_letter_code
_entity_poly.pdbx_strand_id
1 'polypeptide(L)' 'MADAIEELRELAANAAPAPEAMRAYLTKVHEGAYTVTDGDVAELKAAGFSEDEIFEQTVAVALAEGLRRFDRARTVIG' A
#
# COMPACT_ATOMS: atom_id res chain seq x y z
N MET A 1 -9.84 19.05 7.19
CA MET A 1 -9.22 17.79 7.66
C MET A 1 -10.11 16.58 7.43
N ALA A 2 -11.40 16.60 7.79
CA ALA A 2 -12.34 15.54 7.39
C ALA A 2 -12.40 15.36 5.85
N ASP A 3 -12.40 16.49 5.13
CA ASP A 3 -12.38 16.54 3.66
C ASP A 3 -11.17 15.81 3.05
N ALA A 4 -9.96 16.02 3.59
CA ALA A 4 -8.73 15.41 3.10
C ALA A 4 -8.66 13.88 3.33
N ILE A 5 -9.23 13.37 4.43
CA ILE A 5 -9.28 11.92 4.67
C ILE A 5 -10.28 11.27 3.72
N GLU A 6 -11.38 11.95 3.41
CA GLU A 6 -12.37 11.44 2.45
C GLU A 6 -11.78 11.40 1.04
N GLU A 7 -11.05 12.44 0.63
CA GLU A 7 -10.30 12.45 -0.63
C GLU A 7 -9.28 11.28 -0.70
N LEU A 8 -8.54 11.02 0.38
CA LEU A 8 -7.63 9.88 0.47
C LEU A 8 -8.35 8.53 0.37
N ARG A 9 -9.57 8.41 0.91
CA ARG A 9 -10.39 7.20 0.78
C ARG A 9 -10.86 6.99 -0.65
N GLU A 10 -11.31 8.05 -1.32
CA GLU A 10 -11.70 7.98 -2.73
C GLU A 10 -10.52 7.57 -3.62
N LEU A 11 -9.34 8.15 -3.38
CA LEU A 11 -8.11 7.77 -4.10
C LEU A 11 -7.74 6.30 -3.86
N ALA A 12 -7.78 5.84 -2.60
CA ALA A 12 -7.50 4.43 -2.28
C ALA A 12 -8.52 3.45 -2.90
N ALA A 13 -9.80 3.82 -2.93
CA ALA A 13 -10.86 3.00 -3.52
C ALA A 13 -10.73 2.86 -5.04
N ASN A 14 -10.12 3.85 -5.70
CA ASN A 14 -9.90 3.86 -7.15
C ASN A 14 -8.50 3.35 -7.56
N ALA A 15 -7.66 2.94 -6.60
CA ALA A 15 -6.36 2.39 -6.91
C ALA A 15 -6.49 1.09 -7.72
N ALA A 16 -5.66 0.95 -8.77
CA ALA A 16 -5.64 -0.26 -9.57
C ALA A 16 -5.23 -1.46 -8.71
N PRO A 17 -5.89 -2.63 -8.87
CA PRO A 17 -5.54 -3.82 -8.12
C PRO A 17 -4.10 -4.24 -8.42
N ALA A 18 -3.39 -4.65 -7.36
CA ALA A 18 -2.01 -5.08 -7.49
C ALA A 18 -1.87 -6.29 -8.43
N PRO A 19 -0.84 -6.30 -9.30
CA PRO A 19 -0.48 -7.50 -10.05
C PRO A 19 -0.15 -8.65 -9.10
N GLU A 20 -0.57 -9.88 -9.44
CA GLU A 20 -0.33 -11.08 -8.62
C GLU A 20 1.17 -11.32 -8.35
N ALA A 21 2.03 -10.95 -9.29
CA ALA A 21 3.48 -11.06 -9.14
C ALA A 21 4.04 -10.16 -8.02
N MET A 22 3.35 -9.08 -7.63
CA MET A 22 3.73 -8.21 -6.52
C MET A 22 3.24 -8.71 -5.16
N ARG A 23 2.38 -9.74 -5.11
CA ARG A 23 1.71 -10.16 -3.86
C ARG A 23 2.67 -10.45 -2.71
N ALA A 24 3.78 -11.14 -2.98
CA ALA A 24 4.76 -11.47 -1.93
C ALA A 24 5.40 -10.21 -1.34
N TYR A 25 5.86 -9.30 -2.21
CA TYR A 25 6.39 -7.99 -1.82
C TYR A 25 5.36 -7.16 -1.04
N LEU A 26 4.12 -7.06 -1.52
CA LEU A 26 3.08 -6.27 -0.87
C LEU A 26 2.59 -6.87 0.46
N THR A 27 2.63 -8.20 0.60
CA THR A 27 2.40 -8.87 1.89
C THR A 27 3.48 -8.44 2.90
N LYS A 28 4.74 -8.41 2.46
CA LYS A 28 5.87 -7.95 3.28
C LYS A 28 5.73 -6.48 3.67
N VAL A 29 5.30 -5.61 2.75
CA VAL A 29 4.97 -4.21 3.05
C VAL A 29 3.87 -4.11 4.10
N HIS A 30 2.81 -4.90 3.97
CA HIS A 30 1.66 -4.89 4.89
C HIS A 30 2.02 -5.38 6.30
N GLU A 31 2.74 -6.49 6.40
CA GLU A 31 3.03 -7.18 7.67
C GLU A 31 4.30 -6.66 8.36
N GLY A 32 5.27 -6.15 7.60
CA GLY A 32 6.58 -5.78 8.12
C GLY A 32 7.42 -4.98 7.14
N ALA A 33 6.96 -3.79 6.75
CA ALA A 33 7.66 -2.92 5.79
C ALA A 33 9.14 -2.68 6.11
N TYR A 34 9.54 -2.67 7.39
CA TYR A 34 10.94 -2.51 7.81
C TYR A 34 11.85 -3.69 7.43
N THR A 35 11.29 -4.80 6.96
CA THR A 35 12.03 -5.98 6.49
C THR A 35 12.28 -5.95 4.98
N VAL A 36 11.64 -5.03 4.25
CA VAL A 36 11.83 -4.84 2.81
C VAL A 36 13.27 -4.44 2.54
N THR A 37 13.85 -5.04 1.50
CA THR A 37 15.23 -4.88 1.07
C THR A 37 15.29 -4.46 -0.38
N ASP A 38 16.44 -3.97 -0.83
CA ASP A 38 16.69 -3.66 -2.24
C ASP A 38 16.51 -4.89 -3.16
N GLY A 39 16.74 -6.10 -2.63
CA GLY A 39 16.53 -7.34 -3.37
C GLY A 39 15.07 -7.57 -3.76
N ASP A 40 14.12 -7.26 -2.86
CA ASP A 40 12.70 -7.43 -3.15
C ASP A 40 12.25 -6.50 -4.31
N VAL A 41 12.79 -5.28 -4.35
CA VAL A 41 12.51 -4.31 -5.43
C VAL A 41 13.21 -4.72 -6.72
N ALA A 42 14.45 -5.21 -6.65
CA ALA A 42 15.19 -5.68 -7.81
C ALA A 42 14.51 -6.87 -8.50
N GLU A 43 13.92 -7.80 -7.74
CA GLU A 43 13.15 -8.93 -8.28
C GLU A 43 11.92 -8.45 -9.07
N LEU A 44 11.19 -7.47 -8.57
CA LEU A 44 10.05 -6.89 -9.29
C LEU A 44 10.47 -6.14 -10.56
N LYS A 45 11.57 -5.40 -10.51
CA LYS A 45 12.15 -4.77 -11.70
C LYS A 45 12.58 -5.80 -12.74
N ALA A 46 13.18 -6.91 -12.31
CA ALA A 46 13.54 -8.01 -13.20
C ALA A 46 12.31 -8.73 -13.80
N ALA A 47 11.17 -8.71 -13.10
CA ALA A 47 9.89 -9.18 -13.59
C ALA A 47 9.20 -8.20 -14.57
N GLY A 48 9.79 -7.03 -14.82
CA GLY A 48 9.32 -6.05 -15.81
C GLY A 48 8.53 -4.88 -15.26
N PHE A 49 8.39 -4.74 -13.94
CA PHE A 49 7.72 -3.60 -13.33
C PHE A 49 8.65 -2.39 -13.27
N SER A 50 8.10 -1.22 -13.57
CA SER A 50 8.77 0.07 -13.35
C SER A 50 8.83 0.42 -11.86
N GLU A 51 9.75 1.32 -11.49
CA GLU A 51 9.83 1.82 -10.11
C GLU A 51 8.55 2.58 -9.72
N ASP A 52 7.94 3.30 -10.66
CA ASP A 52 6.68 4.01 -10.43
C ASP A 52 5.54 3.03 -10.11
N GLU A 53 5.39 1.94 -10.87
CA GLU A 53 4.39 0.90 -10.56
C GLU A 53 4.62 0.26 -9.19
N ILE A 54 5.88 -0.03 -8.84
CA ILE A 54 6.23 -0.59 -7.52
C ILE A 54 5.88 0.42 -6.42
N PHE A 55 6.23 1.70 -6.60
CA PHE A 55 5.94 2.77 -5.67
C PHE A 55 4.44 2.96 -5.47
N GLU A 56 3.67 3.07 -6.55
CA GLU A 56 2.21 3.25 -6.51
C GLU A 56 1.53 2.12 -5.73
N GLN A 57 1.90 0.87 -6.01
CA GLN A 57 1.33 -0.29 -5.31
C GLN A 57 1.74 -0.35 -3.84
N THR A 58 2.97 0.05 -3.51
CA THR A 58 3.44 0.16 -2.13
C THR A 58 2.62 1.19 -1.35
N VAL A 59 2.42 2.38 -1.93
CA VAL A 59 1.65 3.46 -1.32
C VAL A 59 0.18 3.06 -1.18
N ALA A 60 -0.41 2.42 -2.18
CA ALA A 60 -1.80 1.97 -2.13
C ALA A 60 -2.05 1.01 -0.96
N VAL A 61 -1.18 0.01 -0.77
CA VAL A 61 -1.30 -0.96 0.34
C VAL A 61 -1.07 -0.31 1.70
N ALA A 62 -0.05 0.56 1.82
CA ALA A 62 0.22 1.28 3.05
C ALA A 62 -0.94 2.20 3.46
N LEU A 63 -1.53 2.90 2.48
CA LEU A 63 -2.66 3.79 2.69
C LEU A 63 -3.91 3.02 3.11
N ALA A 64 -4.26 1.95 2.40
CA ALA A 64 -5.42 1.12 2.74
C ALA A 64 -5.33 0.60 4.19
N GLU A 65 -4.15 0.13 4.60
CA GLU A 65 -3.93 -0.33 5.96
C GLU A 65 -3.94 0.82 6.99
N GLY A 66 -3.40 1.99 6.64
CA GLY A 66 -3.48 3.20 7.45
C GLY A 66 -4.92 3.62 7.73
N LEU A 67 -5.76 3.68 6.69
CA LEU A 67 -7.19 3.99 6.79
C LEU A 67 -7.93 2.94 7.63
N ARG A 68 -7.65 1.64 7.41
CA ARG A 68 -8.24 0.55 8.22
C ARG A 68 -7.93 0.71 9.70
N ARG A 69 -6.67 1.01 10.05
CA ARG A 69 -6.25 1.24 11.45
C ARG A 69 -6.89 2.51 12.03
N PHE A 70 -6.96 3.57 11.24
CA PHE A 70 -7.61 4.82 11.62
C PHE A 70 -9.10 4.62 11.94
N ASP A 71 -9.83 3.95 11.05
CA ASP A 71 -11.25 3.65 11.24
C ASP A 71 -11.48 2.79 12.48
N ARG A 72 -10.63 1.76 12.68
CA ARG A 72 -10.68 0.94 13.89
C ARG A 72 -10.47 1.77 15.15
N ALA A 73 -9.48 2.65 15.17
CA ALA A 73 -9.23 3.52 16.31
C ALA A 73 -10.45 4.41 16.59
N ARG A 74 -11.06 5.02 15.57
CA ARG A 74 -12.27 5.84 15.70
C ARG A 74 -13.45 5.13 16.33
N THR A 75 -13.58 3.81 16.17
CA THR A 75 -14.64 3.04 16.86
C THR A 75 -14.42 2.86 18.36
N VAL A 76 -13.21 3.13 18.85
CA VAL A 76 -12.81 2.90 20.25
C VAL A 76 -12.59 4.21 21.01
N ILE A 77 -11.97 5.20 20.36
CA ILE A 77 -11.56 6.47 20.99
C ILE A 77 -12.35 7.69 20.51
N GLY A 78 -13.30 7.50 19.59
CA GLY A 78 -14.10 8.56 18.95
C GLY A 78 -15.43 8.83 19.63
#